data_AF-A0A1E4B8S8-F1
#
_entry.id   AF-A0A1E4B8S8-F1
#
_cell.length_a   1.000
_cell.length_b   1.000
_cell.length_c   1.000
_cell.angle_alpha   90.00
_cell.angle_beta   90.00
_cell.angle_gamma   90.00
#
_symmetry.space_group_name_H-M   'P 1'
#
loop_
_entity.id
_entity.type
_entity.pdbx_description
1 polymer ?
#
loop_
_entity_poly.entity_id
_entity_poly.type
_entity_poly.pdbx_seq_one_letter_code
_entity_poly.pdbx_strand_id
1 'polypeptide(L)'
;MTQPGVVALVRPPGRIIHLRVSPSLALARMGGGVAQRPLLSHPDPLAALEALWEARGDAYATADAVLDTETLTLQELVSQSAALATLWRLGVG
;
A
#
# COMPACT_ATOMS: atom_id res chain seq x y z
N MET A 1 0.92 -4.16 -6.27
CA MET A 1 1.35 -4.00 -7.68
C MET A 1 0.38 -3.05 -8.37
N THR A 2 0.77 -1.79 -8.52
CA THR A 2 0.12 -0.85 -9.44
C THR A 2 0.71 -1.10 -10.83
N GLN A 3 0.18 -2.10 -11.54
CA GLN A 3 0.60 -2.40 -12.91
C GLN A 3 -0.04 -1.35 -13.85
N PRO A 4 0.71 -0.64 -14.72
CA PRO A 4 0.19 0.51 -15.47
C PRO A 4 -1.11 0.22 -16.24
N GLY A 5 -1.19 -0.93 -16.91
CA GLY A 5 -2.40 -1.36 -17.61
C GLY A 5 -3.60 -1.65 -16.70
N VAL A 6 -3.38 -2.04 -15.44
CA VAL A 6 -4.44 -2.28 -14.45
C VAL A 6 -4.91 -0.97 -13.82
N VAL A 7 -4.00 -0.04 -13.55
CA VAL A 7 -4.36 1.30 -13.05
C VAL A 7 -5.24 2.04 -14.05
N ALA A 8 -4.94 1.89 -15.35
CA ALA A 8 -5.75 2.45 -16.43
C ALA A 8 -7.17 1.87 -16.52
N LEU A 9 -7.41 0.64 -16.04
CA LEU A 9 -8.75 0.04 -15.99
C LEU A 9 -9.59 0.55 -14.82
N VAL A 10 -8.94 1.07 -13.77
CA VAL A 10 -9.60 1.55 -12.55
C VAL A 10 -9.84 3.06 -12.60
N ARG A 11 -9.01 3.81 -13.33
CA ARG A 11 -9.23 5.23 -13.64
C ARG A 11 -10.19 5.37 -14.85
N PRO A 12 -11.06 6.40 -14.94
CA PRO A 12 -11.19 7.57 -14.07
C PRO A 12 -11.93 7.43 -12.71
N PRO A 13 -12.91 6.55 -12.49
CA PRO A 13 -13.76 6.64 -11.30
C PRO A 13 -13.09 6.13 -10.01
N GLY A 14 -12.10 5.24 -10.13
CA GLY A 14 -11.41 4.67 -8.98
C GLY A 14 -10.28 5.56 -8.46
N ARG A 15 -10.25 5.73 -7.13
CA ARG A 15 -9.20 6.40 -6.39
C ARG A 15 -8.34 5.37 -5.66
N ILE A 16 -7.04 5.61 -5.59
CA ILE A 16 -6.07 4.68 -5.02
C ILE A 16 -5.51 5.26 -3.72
N ILE A 17 -5.63 4.52 -2.62
CA ILE A 17 -4.96 4.81 -1.35
C ILE A 17 -3.77 3.86 -1.20
N HIS A 18 -2.58 4.42 -0.98
CA HIS A 18 -1.39 3.67 -0.61
C HIS A 18 -1.27 3.59 0.92
N LEU A 19 -1.34 2.37 1.45
CA LEU A 19 -1.10 2.08 2.87
C LEU A 19 0.41 1.89 3.08
N ARG A 20 1.09 2.96 3.50
CA ARG A 20 2.53 2.95 3.68
C ARG A 20 2.92 2.24 4.97
N VAL A 21 3.98 1.44 4.88
CA VAL A 21 4.63 0.75 6.00
C VAL A 21 6.08 0.49 5.60
N SER A 22 7.02 0.60 6.54
CA SER A 22 8.41 0.23 6.33
C SER A 22 8.57 -1.27 6.08
N PRO A 23 9.59 -1.70 5.32
CA PRO A 23 9.89 -3.11 5.12
C PRO A 23 10.04 -3.89 6.44
N SER A 24 10.75 -3.34 7.41
CA SER A 24 10.97 -3.98 8.71
C SER A 24 9.66 -4.20 9.49
N LEU A 25 8.78 -3.19 9.57
CA LEU A 25 7.51 -3.33 10.26
C LEU A 25 6.53 -4.23 9.50
N ALA A 26 6.52 -4.17 8.17
CA ALA A 26 5.73 -5.07 7.35
C ALA A 26 6.13 -6.53 7.60
N LEU A 27 7.44 -6.82 7.66
CA LEU A 27 7.96 -8.14 7.97
C LEU A 27 7.54 -8.61 9.37
N ALA A 28 7.65 -7.74 10.37
CA ALA A 28 7.19 -8.04 11.73
C ALA A 28 5.68 -8.36 11.77
N ARG A 29 4.85 -7.59 11.05
CA ARG A 29 3.40 -7.81 10.96
C ARG A 29 3.04 -9.10 10.22
N MET A 30 3.84 -9.51 9.23
CA MET A 30 3.64 -10.77 8.52
C MET A 30 3.86 -11.99 9.41
N GLY A 31 4.76 -11.90 10.41
CA GLY A 31 5.08 -13.00 11.32
C GLY A 31 5.39 -14.29 10.57
N GLY A 32 4.85 -15.41 11.04
CA GLY A 32 5.01 -16.72 10.37
C GLY A 32 4.43 -16.80 8.94
N GLY A 33 3.55 -15.86 8.57
CA GLY A 33 2.98 -15.78 7.22
C GLY A 33 4.00 -15.39 6.15
N VAL A 34 5.21 -14.96 6.52
CA VAL A 34 6.30 -14.70 5.56
C VAL A 34 6.66 -15.95 4.75
N ALA A 35 6.61 -17.14 5.37
CA ALA A 35 6.96 -18.41 4.73
C ALA A 35 6.03 -18.78 3.55
N GLN A 36 4.81 -18.22 3.54
CA GLN A 36 3.82 -18.47 2.49
C GLN A 36 3.95 -17.50 1.30
N ARG A 37 4.91 -16.57 1.33
CA ARG A 37 5.07 -15.54 0.31
C ARG A 37 6.22 -15.91 -0.63
N PRO A 38 5.94 -16.35 -1.88
CA PRO A 38 6.98 -16.86 -2.77
C PRO A 38 8.11 -15.86 -3.04
N LEU A 39 7.79 -14.56 -3.10
CA LEU A 39 8.77 -13.49 -3.33
C LEU A 39 9.66 -13.21 -2.11
N LEU A 40 9.31 -13.72 -0.92
CA LEU A 40 10.04 -13.52 0.33
C LEU A 40 10.59 -14.85 0.89
N SER A 41 10.53 -15.94 0.13
CA SER A 41 11.07 -17.25 0.52
C SER A 41 12.61 -17.33 0.50
N HIS A 42 13.29 -16.19 0.38
CA HIS A 42 14.75 -16.06 0.35
C HIS A 42 15.33 -16.14 1.78
N PRO A 43 16.60 -16.58 1.94
CA PRO A 43 17.31 -16.54 3.23
C PRO A 43 17.25 -15.20 3.98
N ASP A 44 17.15 -14.10 3.24
CA ASP A 44 17.00 -12.75 3.78
C ASP A 44 15.69 -12.11 3.25
N PRO A 45 14.57 -12.28 3.97
CA PRO A 45 13.29 -11.72 3.57
C PRO A 45 13.22 -10.19 3.74
N LEU A 46 14.06 -9.60 4.61
CA LEU A 46 14.09 -8.15 4.80
C LEU A 46 14.73 -7.48 3.58
N ALA A 47 15.91 -7.95 3.16
CA ALA A 47 16.56 -7.43 1.96
C ALA A 47 15.70 -7.61 0.70
N ALA A 48 15.00 -8.75 0.58
CA ALA A 48 14.05 -8.97 -0.51
C ALA A 48 12.90 -7.95 -0.48
N LEU A 49 12.39 -7.62 0.70
CA LEU A 49 11.30 -6.66 0.85
C LEU A 49 11.74 -5.21 0.61
N GLU A 50 12.96 -4.84 1.01
CA GLU A 50 13.58 -3.54 0.70
C GLU A 50 13.77 -3.39 -0.81
N ALA A 51 14.30 -4.40 -1.50
CA ALA A 51 14.44 -4.38 -2.95
C ALA A 51 13.09 -4.24 -3.66
N LEU A 52 12.05 -4.92 -3.16
CA LEU A 52 10.69 -4.78 -3.68
C LEU A 52 10.07 -3.40 -3.40
N TRP A 53 10.40 -2.78 -2.27
CA TRP A 53 9.95 -1.44 -1.92
C TRP A 53 10.50 -0.42 -2.91
N GLU A 54 11.81 -0.44 -3.13
CA GLU A 54 12.50 0.44 -4.08
C GLU A 54 11.98 0.24 -5.51
N ALA A 55 11.93 -1.02 -5.98
CA ALA A 55 11.47 -1.34 -7.33
C ALA A 55 10.00 -0.96 -7.61
N ARG A 56 9.19 -0.73 -6.57
CA ARG A 56 7.77 -0.38 -6.68
C ARG A 56 7.48 1.07 -6.27
N GLY A 57 8.47 1.82 -5.81
CA GLY A 57 8.31 3.17 -5.27
C GLY A 57 7.56 4.10 -6.21
N ASP A 58 8.00 4.17 -7.47
CA ASP A 58 7.37 4.99 -8.51
C ASP A 58 5.90 4.63 -8.73
N ALA A 59 5.58 3.35 -8.73
CA ALA A 59 4.22 2.87 -8.94
C ALA A 59 3.29 3.17 -7.74
N TYR A 60 3.83 3.23 -6.53
CA TYR A 60 3.06 3.63 -5.34
C TYR A 60 2.95 5.16 -5.20
N ALA A 61 3.92 5.91 -5.74
CA ALA A 61 3.87 7.37 -5.77
C ALA A 61 2.70 7.91 -6.62
N THR A 62 2.12 7.10 -7.52
CA THR A 62 0.94 7.48 -8.31
C THR A 62 -0.40 7.37 -7.57
N ALA A 63 -0.39 7.08 -6.26
CA ALA A 63 -1.61 6.99 -5.45
C ALA A 63 -2.24 8.38 -5.24
N ASP A 64 -3.56 8.45 -5.19
CA ASP A 64 -4.29 9.71 -4.93
C ASP A 64 -4.18 10.15 -3.46
N ALA A 65 -3.87 9.22 -2.55
CA ALA A 65 -3.56 9.49 -1.15
C ALA A 65 -2.59 8.45 -0.58
N VAL A 66 -1.84 8.85 0.45
CA VAL A 66 -0.95 7.98 1.22
C VAL A 66 -1.36 8.05 2.69
N LEU A 67 -1.59 6.90 3.31
CA LEU A 67 -1.84 6.78 4.75
C LEU A 67 -0.70 5.99 5.38
N ASP A 68 -0.04 6.59 6.37
CA ASP A 68 1.03 5.93 7.10
C ASP A 68 0.46 5.03 8.19
N THR A 69 0.62 3.72 8.01
CA THR A 69 0.07 2.74 8.95
C THR A 69 0.93 2.53 10.18
N GLU A 70 2.10 3.17 10.27
CA GLU A 70 2.97 3.09 11.46
C GLU A 70 2.54 4.08 12.53
N THR A 71 1.98 5.22 12.11
CA THR A 71 1.55 6.31 13.00
C THR A 71 0.06 6.27 13.32
N LEU A 72 -0.71 5.45 12.60
CA LEU A 72 -2.16 5.36 12.75
C LEU A 72 -2.56 4.06 13.44
N THR A 73 -3.49 4.17 14.39
CA THR A 73 -4.26 3.02 14.86
C THR A 73 -5.18 2.49 13.77
N LEU A 74 -5.67 1.26 13.93
CA LEU A 74 -6.64 0.69 12.99
C LEU A 74 -7.90 1.55 12.86
N GLN A 75 -8.41 2.10 13.96
CA GLN A 75 -9.61 2.94 13.96
C GLN A 75 -9.36 4.25 13.19
N GLU A 76 -8.21 4.89 13.40
CA GLU A 76 -7.84 6.11 12.67
C GLU A 76 -7.64 5.82 11.18
N LEU A 77 -7.00 4.70 10.84
CA LEU A 77 -6.78 4.29 9.46
C LEU A 77 -8.11 4.08 8.71
N VAL A 78 -9.07 3.38 9.33
CA VAL A 78 -10.42 3.18 8.78
C VAL A 78 -11.15 4.52 8.64
N SER A 79 -11.10 5.36 9.68
CA SER A 79 -11.80 6.65 9.69
C SER A 79 -11.25 7.59 8.61
N GLN A 80 -9.93 7.67 8.45
CA GLN A 80 -9.29 8.49 7.41
C GLN A 80 -9.57 7.95 6.01
N SER A 81 -9.55 6.63 5.82
CA SER A 81 -9.91 6.01 4.54
C SER A 81 -11.35 6.33 4.13
N ALA A 82 -12.29 6.27 5.08
CA ALA A 82 -13.69 6.63 4.85
C ALA A 82 -13.89 8.12 4.58
N ALA A 83 -13.13 8.98 5.27
CA ALA A 83 -13.14 10.43 5.04
C ALA A 83 -12.65 10.77 3.62
N LEU A 84 -11.56 10.15 3.16
CA LEU A 84 -11.05 10.31 1.80
C LEU A 84 -12.08 9.87 0.75
N ALA A 85 -12.72 8.71 0.95
CA ALA A 85 -13.77 8.23 0.05
C ALA A 85 -14.96 9.20 -0.03
N THR A 86 -15.37 9.77 1.10
CA THR A 86 -16.46 10.76 1.17
C THR A 86 -16.07 12.05 0.47
N LEU A 87 -14.87 12.57 0.72
CA LEU A 87 -14.35 13.78 0.08
C LEU A 87 -14.32 13.62 -1.44
N TRP A 88 -13.80 12.49 -1.94
CA TRP A 88 -13.74 12.24 -3.37
C TRP A 88 -15.11 12.14 -4.00
N ARG A 89 -16.11 11.59 -3.32
CA ARG A 89 -17.50 11.58 -3.81
C ARG A 89 -18.07 12.98 -3.98
N LEU A 90 -17.71 13.93 -3.11
CA LEU A 90 -18.19 15.32 -3.16
C LEU A 90 -17.46 16.17 -4.21
N GLY A 91 -16.24 15.78 -4.60
CA GLY A 91 -15.44 16.44 -5.65
C GLY A 91 -15.70 15.95 -7.07
N VAL A 92 -16.61 14.99 -7.27
CA VAL A 92 -17.10 14.58 -8.60
C VAL A 92 -18.41 15.35 -8.88
N GLY A 93 -18.27 16.60 -9.30
CA GLY A 93 -19.37 17.49 -9.69
C GLY A 93 -18.96 18.29 -10.92
#